data_AF-A0A947FWX6-F1
#
_entry.id   AF-A0A947FWX6-F1
#
_cell.length_a   1.000
_cell.length_b   1.000
_cell.length_c   1.000
_cell.angle_alpha   90.00
_cell.angle_beta   90.00
_cell.angle_gamma   90.00
#
_symmetry.space_group_name_H-M   'P 1'
#
loop_
_entity.id
_entity.type
_entity.pdbx_description
1 polymer ?
#
loop_
_entity_poly.entity_id
_entity_poly.type
_entity_poly.pdbx_seq_one_letter_code
_entity_poly.pdbx_strand_id
1 'polypeptide(L)'
;PAAREDVVWLDPLVWAREILKELKSRRLGDVAKHLSVPLEQAHRAAGDAEATGKVLLALAPQLPRVYGELVRLQKRYAAFQDAELAAWKRFR
;
A
#
# COMPACT_ATOMS: atom_id res chain seq x y z
N PRO A 1 2.73 -15.91 -15.21
CA PRO A 1 2.69 -15.60 -13.77
C PRO A 1 3.46 -14.29 -13.45
N ALA A 2 2.73 -13.23 -13.09
CA ALA A 2 3.22 -12.03 -12.37
C ALA A 2 2.04 -11.18 -11.85
N ALA A 3 0.88 -11.22 -12.51
CA ALA A 3 -0.40 -10.88 -11.92
C ALA A 3 -1.47 -11.69 -12.68
N ARG A 4 -2.39 -12.32 -11.96
CA ARG A 4 -3.55 -12.99 -12.55
C ARG A 4 -4.67 -11.97 -12.72
N GLU A 5 -5.28 -11.91 -13.90
CA GLU A 5 -6.38 -10.97 -14.21
C GLU A 5 -7.67 -11.30 -13.47
N ASP A 6 -7.88 -12.58 -13.16
CA ASP A 6 -9.06 -13.11 -12.47
C ASP A 6 -8.97 -13.01 -10.94
N VAL A 7 -7.90 -12.40 -10.40
CA VAL A 7 -7.63 -12.34 -8.96
C VAL A 7 -7.47 -10.90 -8.50
N VAL A 8 -8.11 -10.57 -7.38
CA VAL A 8 -7.85 -9.30 -6.68
C VAL A 8 -6.56 -9.44 -5.89
N TRP A 9 -5.57 -8.65 -6.29
CA TRP A 9 -4.31 -8.50 -5.56
C TRP A 9 -4.49 -7.53 -4.39
N LEU A 10 -3.92 -7.87 -3.23
CA LEU A 10 -3.82 -6.93 -2.13
C LEU A 10 -2.66 -5.98 -2.37
N ASP A 11 -2.93 -4.68 -2.28
CA ASP A 11 -1.96 -3.62 -2.52
C ASP A 11 -1.64 -2.90 -1.21
N PRO A 12 -0.46 -3.15 -0.61
CA PRO A 12 -0.05 -2.50 0.63
C PRO A 12 0.04 -0.98 0.53
N LEU A 13 0.28 -0.42 -0.67
CA LEU A 13 0.39 1.01 -0.86
C LEU A 13 -0.96 1.73 -0.74
N VAL A 14 -2.04 1.09 -1.22
CA VAL A 14 -3.41 1.60 -1.04
C VAL A 14 -3.72 1.75 0.45
N TRP A 15 -3.41 0.72 1.23
CA TRP A 15 -3.62 0.70 2.69
C TRP A 15 -2.69 1.66 3.43
N ALA A 16 -1.41 1.72 3.07
CA ALA A 16 -0.47 2.66 3.67
C ALA A 16 -0.91 4.11 3.44
N ARG A 17 -1.43 4.44 2.26
CA ARG A 17 -1.96 5.78 1.96
C ARG A 17 -3.20 6.14 2.75
N GLU A 18 -4.07 5.19 3.05
CA GLU A 18 -5.27 5.42 3.86
C GLU A 18 -4.93 5.50 5.36
N ILE A 19 -4.25 4.49 5.88
CA ILE A 19 -3.97 4.33 7.32
C ILE A 19 -2.98 5.38 7.80
N LEU A 20 -1.93 5.64 7.00
CA LEU A 20 -0.85 6.56 7.34
C LEU A 20 -0.98 7.88 6.54
N LYS A 21 -2.22 8.31 6.27
CA LYS A 21 -2.51 9.51 5.46
C LYS A 21 -1.86 10.80 5.97
N GLU A 22 -1.63 10.88 7.28
CA GLU A 22 -0.96 12.01 7.93
C GLU A 22 0.56 12.03 7.70
N LEU A 23 1.16 10.94 7.17
CA LEU A 23 2.57 10.95 6.80
C LEU A 23 2.80 11.83 5.58
N LYS A 24 3.80 12.71 5.70
CA LYS A 24 4.29 13.59 4.64
C LYS A 24 4.64 12.83 3.35
N SER A 25 5.14 11.60 3.46
CA SER A 25 5.47 10.73 2.35
C SER A 25 5.02 9.30 2.62
N ARG A 26 4.52 8.62 1.58
CA ARG A 26 4.11 7.22 1.62
C ARG A 26 4.95 6.36 0.67
N ARG A 27 6.19 6.78 0.40
CA ARG A 27 7.17 5.93 -0.30
C ARG A 27 7.56 4.76 0.61
N LEU A 28 7.94 3.63 0.02
CA LEU A 28 8.27 2.41 0.77
C LEU A 28 9.29 2.66 1.88
N GLY A 29 10.38 3.40 1.60
CA GLY A 29 11.38 3.73 2.61
C GLY A 29 10.85 4.55 3.80
N ASP A 30 9.97 5.53 3.54
CA ASP A 30 9.40 6.38 4.60
C ASP A 30 8.41 5.59 5.46
N VAL A 31 7.57 4.76 4.82
CA VAL A 31 6.61 3.89 5.50
C VAL A 31 7.33 2.81 6.31
N ALA A 32 8.32 2.15 5.72
CA ALA A 32 9.12 1.13 6.39
C ALA A 32 9.83 1.71 7.62
N LYS A 33 10.44 2.89 7.49
CA LYS A 33 11.05 3.61 8.62
C LYS A 33 10.03 3.92 9.71
N HIS A 34 8.85 4.45 9.35
CA HIS A 34 7.79 4.78 10.32
C HIS A 34 7.33 3.53 11.11
N LEU A 35 7.17 2.40 10.42
CA LEU A 35 6.73 1.14 11.01
C LEU A 35 7.88 0.31 11.62
N SER A 36 9.10 0.84 11.65
CA SER A 36 10.30 0.12 12.11
C SER A 36 10.55 -1.21 11.38
N VAL A 37 10.22 -1.26 10.09
CA VAL A 37 10.51 -2.38 9.18
C VAL A 37 11.89 -2.17 8.55
N PRO A 38 12.82 -3.12 8.67
CA PRO A 38 14.12 -3.04 8.01
C PRO A 38 14.00 -3.04 6.49
N LEU A 39 14.78 -2.17 5.82
CA LEU A 39 14.92 -2.10 4.37
C LEU A 39 16.41 -2.19 4.00
N GLU A 40 17.01 -3.35 4.25
CA GLU A 40 18.47 -3.57 4.19
C GLU A 40 19.02 -3.65 2.76
N GLN A 41 18.20 -4.09 1.80
CA GLN A 41 18.54 -4.18 0.38
C GLN A 41 17.63 -3.30 -0.47
N ALA A 42 17.49 -2.03 -0.08
CA ALA A 42 16.71 -1.05 -0.84
C ALA A 42 17.09 -1.09 -2.32
N HIS A 43 16.09 -1.02 -3.21
CA HIS A 43 16.25 -1.04 -4.68
C HIS A 43 16.65 -2.41 -5.26
N ARG A 44 16.66 -3.46 -4.44
CA ARG A 44 16.66 -4.85 -4.92
C ARG A 44 15.22 -5.37 -4.89
N ALA A 45 14.75 -5.93 -5.99
CA ALA A 45 13.37 -6.42 -6.10
C ALA A 45 12.96 -7.36 -4.95
N ALA A 46 13.85 -8.28 -4.55
CA ALA A 46 13.59 -9.17 -3.42
C ALA A 46 13.49 -8.42 -2.08
N GLY A 47 14.39 -7.47 -1.83
CA GLY A 47 14.40 -6.66 -0.61
C GLY A 47 13.17 -5.75 -0.53
N ASP A 48 12.79 -5.11 -1.64
CA ASP A 48 11.60 -4.26 -1.72
C ASP A 48 10.31 -5.09 -1.54
N ALA A 49 10.25 -6.30 -2.11
CA ALA A 49 9.12 -7.22 -1.94
C ALA A 49 8.98 -7.70 -0.49
N GLU A 50 10.09 -8.09 0.15
CA GLU A 50 10.09 -8.51 1.55
C GLU A 50 9.66 -7.37 2.48
N ALA A 51 10.21 -6.16 2.30
CA ALA A 51 9.82 -5.00 3.07
C ALA A 51 8.34 -4.64 2.86
N THR A 52 7.84 -4.73 1.62
CA THR A 52 6.43 -4.50 1.29
C THR A 52 5.51 -5.50 2.00
N GLY A 53 5.89 -6.78 2.04
CA GLY A 53 5.17 -7.82 2.79
C GLY A 53 5.15 -7.54 4.30
N LYS A 54 6.31 -7.16 4.88
CA LYS A 54 6.41 -6.79 6.30
C LYS A 54 5.58 -5.55 6.64
N VAL A 55 5.56 -4.55 5.75
CA VAL A 55 4.69 -3.37 5.89
C VAL A 55 3.22 -3.79 5.92
N LEU A 56 2.77 -4.67 5.02
CA LEU A 56 1.39 -5.16 5.02
C LEU A 56 1.05 -5.87 6.35
N LEU A 57 1.96 -6.70 6.86
CA LEU A 57 1.77 -7.39 8.14
C LEU A 57 1.72 -6.41 9.33
N ALA A 58 2.53 -5.35 9.32
CA ALA A 58 2.50 -4.31 10.35
C ALA A 58 1.20 -3.50 10.32
N LEU A 59 0.58 -3.33 9.13
CA LEU A 59 -0.72 -2.69 8.98
C LEU A 59 -1.90 -3.61 9.29
N ALA A 60 -1.70 -4.94 9.28
CA ALA A 60 -2.75 -5.95 9.43
C ALA A 60 -3.71 -5.75 10.62
N PRO A 61 -3.27 -5.27 11.81
CA PRO A 61 -4.19 -5.00 12.92
C PRO A 61 -5.29 -3.96 12.61
N GLN A 62 -5.07 -3.11 11.61
CA GLN A 62 -6.00 -2.05 11.18
C GLN A 62 -6.79 -2.45 9.93
N LEU A 63 -6.54 -3.64 9.38
CA LEU A 63 -7.24 -4.15 8.21
C LEU A 63 -8.54 -4.86 8.59
N PRO A 64 -9.56 -4.85 7.71
CA PRO A 64 -10.74 -5.69 7.88
C PRO A 64 -10.37 -7.18 7.97
N ARG A 65 -10.95 -7.88 8.94
CA ARG A 65 -10.73 -9.33 9.12
C ARG A 65 -11.48 -10.18 8.09
N VAL A 66 -12.59 -9.66 7.57
CA VAL A 66 -13.40 -10.35 6.57
C VAL A 66 -12.84 -10.07 5.17
N TYR A 67 -12.48 -11.14 4.45
CA TYR A 67 -11.84 -11.02 3.13
C TYR A 67 -12.64 -10.19 2.12
N GLY A 68 -13.96 -10.40 2.05
CA GLY A 68 -14.82 -9.64 1.14
C GLY A 68 -14.82 -8.14 1.45
N GLU A 69 -14.76 -7.77 2.73
CA GLU A 69 -14.70 -6.38 3.16
C GLU A 69 -13.33 -5.76 2.88
N LEU A 70 -12.25 -6.50 3.15
CA LEU A 70 -10.88 -6.10 2.81
C LEU A 70 -10.78 -5.73 1.33
N VAL A 71 -11.25 -6.61 0.44
CA VAL A 71 -11.26 -6.39 -1.01
C VAL A 71 -12.12 -5.18 -1.39
N ARG A 72 -13.33 -5.07 -0.81
CA ARG A 72 -14.27 -3.98 -1.12
C ARG A 72 -13.69 -2.61 -0.73
N LEU A 73 -13.10 -2.50 0.46
CA LEU A 73 -12.53 -1.25 0.95
C LEU A 73 -11.27 -0.88 0.17
N GLN A 74 -10.38 -1.83 -0.13
CA GLN A 74 -9.21 -1.55 -0.96
C GLN A 74 -9.61 -0.96 -2.32
N LYS A 75 -10.62 -1.54 -3.00
CA LYS A 75 -11.12 -1.00 -4.28
C LYS A 75 -11.64 0.42 -4.14
N ARG A 76 -12.37 0.71 -3.06
CA ARG A 76 -12.89 2.05 -2.77
C ARG A 76 -11.76 3.05 -2.54
N TYR A 77 -10.77 2.71 -1.71
CA TYR A 77 -9.62 3.58 -1.44
C TYR A 77 -8.76 3.82 -2.68
N ALA A 78 -8.49 2.78 -3.47
CA ALA A 78 -7.77 2.92 -4.74
C ALA A 78 -8.47 3.90 -5.68
N ALA A 79 -9.79 3.77 -5.85
CA ALA A 79 -10.56 4.68 -6.70
C ALA A 79 -10.51 6.14 -6.23
N PHE A 80 -10.56 6.40 -4.92
CA PHE A 80 -10.42 7.76 -4.39
C PHE A 80 -9.00 8.31 -4.60
N GLN A 81 -7.97 7.52 -4.32
CA GLN A 81 -6.57 7.92 -4.50
C GLN A 81 -6.25 8.22 -5.98
N ASP A 82 -6.79 7.43 -6.91
CA ASP A 82 -6.66 7.66 -8.35
C ASP A 82 -7.37 8.96 -8.77
N ALA A 83 -8.57 9.22 -8.24
CA ALA A 83 -9.30 10.45 -8.50
C ALA A 83 -8.57 11.70 -7.97
N GLU A 84 -8.02 11.63 -6.75
CA GLU A 84 -7.19 12.69 -6.17
C GLU A 84 -5.93 12.95 -7.01
N LEU A 85 -5.23 11.87 -7.43
CA LEU A 85 -4.05 11.98 -8.27
C LEU A 85 -4.38 12.60 -9.64
N ALA A 86 -5.50 12.20 -10.25
CA ALA A 86 -5.95 12.75 -11.52
C ALA A 86 -6.31 14.24 -11.41
N ALA A 87 -7.00 14.63 -10.33
CA ALA A 87 -7.30 16.03 -10.04
C ALA A 87 -6.00 16.84 -9.88
N TRP A 88 -5.04 16.37 -9.08
CA TRP A 88 -3.76 17.05 -8.89
C TRP A 88 -2.97 17.21 -10.20
N LYS A 89 -2.93 16.19 -11.05
CA LYS A 89 -2.26 16.25 -12.37
C LYS A 89 -2.89 17.28 -13.30
N ARG A 90 -4.18 17.59 -13.17
CA ARG A 90 -4.87 18.60 -13.99
C ARG A 90 -4.51 20.04 -13.60
N PHE A 91 -4.02 20.25 -12.37
CA PHE A 91 -3.60 21.56 -11.86
C PHE A 91 -2.08 21.80 -11.96
N ARG A 92 -1.34 20.86 -12.53
CA ARG A 92 0.12 20.95 -12.76
C ARG A 92 0.40 21.23 -14.22
#